data_AF-A0A382KI93-F1
#
_entry.id   AF-A0A382KI93-F1
#
_cell.length_a   1.000
_cell.length_b   1.000
_cell.length_c   1.000
_cell.angle_alpha   90.00
_cell.angle_beta   90.00
_cell.angle_gamma   90.00
#
_symmetry.space_group_name_H-M   'P 1'
#
loop_
_entity.id
_entity.type
_entity.pdbx_description
1 polymer ?
#
loop_
_entity_poly.entity_id
_entity_poly.type
_entity_poly.pdbx_seq_one_letter_code
_entity_poly.pdbx_strand_id
1 'polypeptide(L)'
;MIEKSGLFRVGDIFLLANKIRVNTLDGFTWFANINGLSSIQKQNWIILLDGQRLGLNTFNNVNINMLPINITQIDSVEIISVPQIYNGIFTNYGLIHIHTKSISNGKAMTFFQSAGNETGDPGPYIYTKYKSPNVEIVGSGTSIVLDMNTN
;
A
#
# COMPACT_ATOMS: atom_id res chain seq x y z
N MET A 1 -7.79 -3.15 -12.87
CA MET A 1 -7.03 -1.91 -13.20
C MET A 1 -5.70 -1.84 -12.45
N ILE A 2 -5.58 -2.44 -11.25
CA ILE A 2 -4.34 -2.50 -10.45
C ILE A 2 -3.22 -3.29 -11.15
N GLU A 3 -3.48 -4.46 -11.72
CA GLU A 3 -2.43 -5.30 -12.36
C GLU A 3 -1.71 -4.61 -13.53
N LYS A 4 -2.40 -3.71 -14.23
CA LYS A 4 -1.84 -2.96 -15.37
C LYS A 4 -1.11 -1.68 -14.97
N SER A 5 -1.11 -1.34 -13.68
CA SER A 5 -0.52 -0.09 -13.18
C SER A 5 1.00 -0.16 -12.94
N GLY A 6 1.59 -1.36 -13.01
CA GLY A 6 3.00 -1.58 -12.68
C GLY A 6 3.31 -1.50 -11.19
N LEU A 7 2.29 -1.36 -10.34
CA LEU A 7 2.45 -1.33 -8.89
C LEU A 7 2.63 -2.73 -8.32
N PHE A 8 3.53 -2.86 -7.35
CA PHE A 8 3.92 -4.15 -6.78
C PHE A 8 3.89 -4.19 -5.25
N ARG A 9 3.67 -3.07 -4.57
CA ARG A 9 3.48 -2.99 -3.11
C ARG A 9 2.08 -2.53 -2.79
N VAL A 10 1.50 -3.05 -1.71
CA VAL A 10 0.14 -2.68 -1.29
C VAL A 10 0.03 -1.17 -0.98
N GLY A 11 1.08 -0.56 -0.42
CA GLY A 11 1.11 0.89 -0.17
C GLY A 11 1.04 1.73 -1.44
N ASP A 12 1.47 1.20 -2.59
CA ASP A 12 1.43 1.94 -3.86
C ASP A 12 0.00 2.24 -4.33
N ILE A 13 -1.01 1.55 -3.79
CA ILE A 13 -2.43 1.78 -4.10
C ILE A 13 -2.81 3.25 -3.93
N PHE A 14 -2.17 3.96 -3.01
CA PHE A 14 -2.41 5.39 -2.83
C PHE A 14 -2.05 6.24 -4.05
N LEU A 15 -1.10 5.80 -4.87
CA LEU A 15 -0.71 6.49 -6.10
C LEU A 15 -1.81 6.46 -7.16
N LEU A 16 -2.76 5.50 -7.06
CA LEU A 16 -3.91 5.41 -7.96
C LEU A 16 -5.09 6.28 -7.52
N ALA A 17 -5.04 6.90 -6.33
CA ALA A 17 -6.16 7.60 -5.74
C ALA A 17 -6.06 9.13 -5.96
N ASN A 18 -6.91 9.67 -6.83
CA ASN A 18 -6.92 11.09 -7.24
C ASN A 18 -7.11 12.13 -6.11
N LYS A 19 -7.50 11.72 -4.88
CA LYS A 19 -7.83 12.63 -3.77
C LYS A 19 -7.04 12.36 -2.48
N ILE A 20 -5.99 11.56 -2.57
CA ILE A 20 -5.12 11.25 -1.44
C ILE A 20 -3.80 11.98 -1.63
N ARG A 21 -3.38 12.74 -0.62
CA ARG A 21 -2.02 13.26 -0.59
C ARG A 21 -1.11 12.21 0.02
N VAL A 22 -0.07 11.83 -0.71
CA VAL A 22 0.96 10.90 -0.25
C VAL A 22 2.27 11.64 -0.03
N ASN A 23 3.01 11.24 1.00
CA ASN A 23 4.38 11.66 1.25
C ASN A 23 5.22 10.42 1.52
N THR A 24 6.51 10.52 1.27
CA THR A 24 7.49 9.46 1.56
C THR A 24 8.82 10.11 1.91
N LEU A 25 9.61 9.45 2.75
CA LEU A 25 10.98 9.87 3.08
C LEU A 25 12.03 9.03 2.34
N ASP A 26 11.64 7.85 1.87
CA ASP A 26 12.53 6.84 1.29
C ASP A 26 12.17 6.50 -0.17
N GLY A 27 10.97 6.85 -0.66
CA GLY A 27 10.45 6.41 -1.95
C GLY A 27 9.77 5.03 -1.91
N PHE A 28 9.66 4.43 -0.71
CA PHE A 28 9.18 3.06 -0.49
C PHE A 28 7.99 2.98 0.43
N THR A 29 8.03 3.75 1.51
CA THR A 29 7.01 3.79 2.54
C THR A 29 6.12 4.99 2.27
N TRP A 30 4.86 4.73 1.92
CA TRP A 30 3.90 5.79 1.68
C TRP A 30 3.18 6.19 2.95
N PHE A 31 3.15 7.49 3.20
CA PHE A 31 2.34 8.11 4.22
C PHE A 31 1.19 8.87 3.57
N ALA A 32 -0.04 8.40 3.80
CA ALA A 32 -1.22 8.96 3.16
C ALA A 32 -2.05 9.84 4.08
N ASN A 33 -2.61 10.87 3.46
CA ASN A 33 -3.60 11.76 4.03
C ASN A 33 -4.91 11.63 3.29
N ILE A 34 -5.86 11.00 3.96
CA ILE A 34 -7.23 10.84 3.51
C ILE A 34 -8.00 11.99 4.17
N ASN A 35 -8.65 12.85 3.38
CA ASN A 35 -9.37 14.08 3.82
C ASN A 35 -8.57 15.39 3.93
N GLY A 36 -7.34 15.45 3.40
CA GLY A 36 -6.59 16.71 3.26
C GLY A 36 -6.08 17.35 4.57
N LEU A 37 -6.21 16.69 5.71
CA LEU A 37 -5.82 17.17 7.05
C LEU A 37 -4.36 16.81 7.40
N SER A 38 -3.36 17.67 7.13
CA SER A 38 -1.94 17.53 7.56
C SER A 38 -1.34 16.10 7.65
N SER A 39 -0.39 15.76 6.77
CA SER A 39 0.33 14.46 6.80
C SER A 39 1.16 14.20 8.07
N ILE A 40 1.27 15.18 8.96
CA ILE A 40 1.97 15.08 10.26
C ILE A 40 1.03 14.52 11.34
N GLN A 41 -0.30 14.57 11.12
CA GLN A 41 -1.27 13.95 12.01
C GLN A 41 -1.42 12.45 11.71
N LYS A 42 -1.53 11.66 12.78
CA LYS A 42 -1.52 10.19 12.77
C LYS A 42 -2.43 9.57 11.70
N GLN A 43 -1.96 8.49 11.09
CA GLN A 43 -2.71 7.62 10.17
C GLN A 43 -3.79 6.84 10.94
N ASN A 44 -4.87 7.53 11.29
CA ASN A 44 -5.98 7.01 12.10
C ASN A 44 -7.18 6.55 11.24
N TRP A 45 -6.98 6.36 9.94
CA TRP A 45 -7.98 5.76 9.08
C TRP A 45 -8.13 4.27 9.39
N ILE A 46 -9.33 3.76 9.14
CA ILE A 46 -9.65 2.35 9.38
C ILE A 46 -9.29 1.57 8.13
N ILE A 47 -8.61 0.42 8.29
CA ILE A 47 -8.46 -0.54 7.20
C ILE A 47 -9.39 -1.72 7.47
N LEU A 48 -10.20 -2.06 6.47
CA LEU A 48 -10.95 -3.29 6.39
C LEU A 48 -10.30 -4.19 5.33
N LEU A 49 -10.10 -5.46 5.66
CA LEU A 49 -9.74 -6.52 4.70
C LEU A 49 -10.93 -7.48 4.65
N ASP A 50 -11.61 -7.55 3.51
CA ASP A 50 -12.82 -8.39 3.33
C ASP A 50 -13.87 -8.21 4.44
N GLY A 51 -14.11 -6.95 4.83
CA GLY A 51 -15.03 -6.54 5.89
C GLY A 51 -14.46 -6.66 7.31
N GLN A 52 -13.31 -7.31 7.50
CA GLN A 52 -12.67 -7.44 8.80
C GLN A 52 -11.77 -6.24 9.11
N ARG A 53 -12.01 -5.59 10.24
CA ARG A 53 -11.18 -4.46 10.68
C ARG A 53 -9.81 -4.95 11.11
N LEU A 54 -8.78 -4.42 10.48
CA LEU A 54 -7.41 -4.66 10.87
C LEU A 54 -7.04 -3.85 12.10
N GLY A 55 -6.30 -4.50 13.01
CA GLY A 55 -5.82 -3.90 14.25
C GLY A 55 -4.75 -2.84 14.02
N LEU A 56 -4.59 -1.96 15.01
CA LEU A 56 -3.47 -1.03 15.05
C LEU A 56 -2.17 -1.77 15.36
N ASN A 57 -1.06 -1.31 14.79
CA ASN A 57 0.27 -1.80 15.14
C ASN A 57 0.71 -1.30 16.54
N THR A 58 1.91 -1.72 16.98
CA THR A 58 2.51 -1.33 18.26
C THR A 58 2.67 0.18 18.47
N PHE A 59 2.62 0.97 17.40
CA PHE A 59 2.66 2.44 17.44
C PHE A 59 1.27 3.08 17.36
N ASN A 60 0.22 2.28 17.58
CA ASN A 60 -1.18 2.70 17.55
C ASN A 60 -1.59 3.35 16.21
N ASN A 61 -1.01 2.88 15.10
CA ASN A 61 -1.33 3.30 13.74
C ASN A 61 -1.67 2.09 12.87
N VAL A 62 -2.51 2.26 11.84
CA VAL A 62 -2.62 1.22 10.79
C VAL A 62 -1.67 1.57 9.66
N ASN A 63 -0.79 0.66 9.27
CA ASN A 63 0.17 0.87 8.20
C ASN A 63 -0.13 -0.06 7.02
N ILE A 64 -0.65 0.50 5.92
CA ILE A 64 -0.96 -0.28 4.70
C ILE A 64 0.30 -0.93 4.09
N ASN A 65 1.48 -0.36 4.34
CA ASN A 65 2.75 -0.89 3.86
C ASN A 65 3.13 -2.19 4.59
N MET A 66 2.47 -2.53 5.70
CA MET A 66 2.73 -3.71 6.53
C MET A 66 1.60 -4.75 6.46
N LEU A 67 0.66 -4.62 5.52
CA LEU A 67 -0.40 -5.62 5.39
C LEU A 67 0.18 -6.97 4.95
N PRO A 68 -0.22 -8.08 5.59
CA PRO A 68 0.30 -9.41 5.27
C PRO A 68 -0.38 -10.00 4.01
N ILE A 69 -0.57 -9.19 2.97
CA ILE A 69 -1.16 -9.58 1.68
C ILE A 69 -0.30 -9.05 0.54
N ASN A 70 -0.33 -9.74 -0.60
CA ASN A 70 0.28 -9.24 -1.82
C ASN A 70 -0.72 -8.39 -2.63
N ILE A 71 -0.24 -7.38 -3.35
CA ILE A 71 -1.08 -6.57 -4.24
C ILE A 71 -1.78 -7.41 -5.33
N THR A 72 -1.20 -8.55 -5.74
CA THR A 72 -1.79 -9.48 -6.71
C THR A 72 -3.04 -10.20 -6.17
N GLN A 73 -3.20 -10.27 -4.85
CA GLN A 73 -4.37 -10.88 -4.20
C GLN A 73 -5.53 -9.89 -4.09
N ILE A 74 -5.30 -8.60 -4.35
CA ILE A 74 -6.31 -7.55 -4.25
C ILE A 74 -7.11 -7.51 -5.56
N ASP A 75 -8.44 -7.58 -5.44
CA ASP A 75 -9.36 -7.38 -6.55
C ASP A 75 -9.69 -5.90 -6.72
N SER A 76 -10.12 -5.26 -5.63
CA SER A 76 -10.50 -3.86 -5.60
C SER A 76 -10.21 -3.20 -4.26
N VAL A 77 -10.14 -1.87 -4.28
CA VAL A 77 -9.96 -1.05 -3.08
C VAL A 77 -10.95 0.09 -3.12
N GLU A 78 -11.75 0.20 -2.06
CA GLU A 78 -12.64 1.35 -1.83
C GLU A 78 -11.99 2.29 -0.81
N ILE A 79 -11.98 3.58 -1.13
CA ILE A 79 -11.42 4.61 -0.24
C ILE A 79 -12.49 5.64 0.05
N ILE A 80 -12.87 5.70 1.32
CA ILE A 80 -13.78 6.68 1.88
C ILE A 80 -12.95 7.82 2.44
N SER A 81 -13.08 8.99 1.84
CA SER A 81 -12.31 10.18 2.20
C SER A 81 -13.04 11.18 3.09
N VAL A 82 -14.32 10.93 3.40
CA VAL A 82 -15.15 11.82 4.20
C VAL A 82 -15.67 11.10 5.44
N PRO A 83 -15.90 11.83 6.56
CA PRO A 83 -16.52 11.24 7.74
C PRO A 83 -17.92 10.69 7.42
N GLN A 84 -18.15 9.41 7.70
CA GLN A 84 -19.44 8.76 7.49
C GLN A 84 -19.54 7.44 8.28
N ILE A 85 -20.71 6.80 8.23
CA ILE A 85 -20.91 5.43 8.70
C ILE A 85 -20.82 4.50 7.50
N TYR A 86 -19.95 3.49 7.58
CA TYR A 86 -19.77 2.47 6.54
C TYR A 86 -19.87 1.09 7.18
N ASN A 87 -20.81 0.25 6.72
CA ASN A 87 -21.09 -1.07 7.27
C ASN A 87 -21.21 -1.09 8.81
N GLY A 88 -21.88 -0.08 9.39
CA GLY A 88 -22.05 0.06 10.84
C GLY A 88 -20.84 0.61 11.60
N ILE A 89 -19.73 0.90 10.91
CA ILE A 89 -18.51 1.47 11.48
C ILE A 89 -18.48 2.96 11.22
N PHE A 90 -18.43 3.77 12.27
CA PHE A 90 -18.19 5.20 12.13
C PHE A 90 -16.71 5.45 11.81
N THR A 91 -16.45 6.17 10.73
CA THR A 91 -15.12 6.66 10.38
C THR A 91 -15.08 8.18 10.40
N ASN A 92 -14.14 8.75 11.15
CA ASN A 92 -13.88 10.20 11.20
C ASN A 92 -12.72 10.63 10.28
N TYR A 93 -11.73 9.75 10.07
CA TYR A 93 -10.49 10.04 9.36
C TYR A 93 -10.39 9.34 8.00
N GLY A 94 -11.51 8.77 7.54
CA GLY A 94 -11.58 7.96 6.32
C GLY A 94 -11.39 6.47 6.58
N LEU A 95 -11.73 5.67 5.58
CA LEU A 95 -11.70 4.22 5.63
C LEU A 95 -11.17 3.67 4.32
N ILE A 96 -10.38 2.61 4.40
CA ILE A 96 -9.92 1.85 3.24
C ILE A 96 -10.46 0.44 3.37
N HIS A 97 -11.24 0.02 2.39
CA HIS A 97 -11.75 -1.33 2.30
C HIS A 97 -11.03 -2.04 1.16
N ILE A 98 -10.26 -3.08 1.50
CA ILE A 98 -9.55 -3.91 0.55
C ILE A 98 -10.36 -5.18 0.35
N HIS A 99 -10.73 -5.45 -0.90
CA HIS A 99 -11.39 -6.68 -1.30
C HIS A 99 -10.36 -7.59 -1.96
N THR A 100 -10.21 -8.80 -1.44
CA THR A 100 -9.36 -9.82 -2.06
C THR A 100 -10.13 -10.56 -3.15
N LYS A 101 -9.38 -11.11 -4.11
CA LYS A 101 -9.96 -11.95 -5.16
C LYS A 101 -10.60 -13.18 -4.54
N SER A 102 -11.82 -13.50 -4.97
CA SER A 102 -12.46 -14.74 -4.57
C SER A 102 -11.61 -15.94 -4.99
N ILE A 103 -11.34 -16.86 -4.07
CA ILE A 103 -10.67 -18.11 -4.40
C ILE A 103 -11.66 -18.94 -5.24
N SER A 104 -11.42 -19.00 -6.55
CA SER A 104 -12.18 -19.88 -7.43
C SER A 104 -11.99 -21.34 -7.01
N ASN A 105 -13.04 -22.15 -7.08
CA ASN A 105 -12.98 -23.58 -6.76
C ASN A 105 -11.79 -24.27 -7.46
N GLY A 106 -10.92 -24.94 -6.68
CA GLY A 106 -9.71 -25.58 -7.20
C GLY A 106 -8.44 -25.23 -6.42
N LYS A 107 -7.29 -25.53 -7.03
CA LYS A 107 -5.95 -25.19 -6.53
C LYS A 107 -5.32 -24.19 -7.49
N ALA A 108 -4.92 -23.03 -6.97
CA ALA A 108 -4.19 -22.02 -7.73
C ALA A 108 -2.84 -21.73 -7.06
N MET A 109 -1.81 -21.57 -7.88
CA MET A 109 -0.48 -21.14 -7.43
C MET A 109 -0.07 -19.94 -8.26
N THR A 110 0.12 -18.80 -7.61
CA THR A 110 0.53 -17.56 -8.27
C THR A 110 1.96 -17.22 -7.86
N PHE A 111 2.83 -17.08 -8.86
CA PHE A 111 4.19 -16.58 -8.69
C PHE A 111 4.27 -15.14 -9.16
N PHE A 112 4.84 -14.28 -8.33
CA PHE A 112 5.07 -12.89 -8.64
C PHE A 112 6.54 -12.54 -8.39
N GLN A 113 7.17 -11.93 -9.39
CA GLN A 113 8.51 -11.37 -9.29
C GLN A 113 8.52 -9.98 -9.92
N SER A 114 9.00 -9.00 -9.17
CA SER A 114 9.33 -7.66 -9.65
C SER A 114 10.78 -7.32 -9.35
N ALA A 115 11.42 -6.65 -10.30
CA ALA A 115 12.75 -6.09 -10.15
C ALA A 115 12.71 -4.64 -10.66
N GLY A 116 13.21 -3.71 -9.86
CA GLY A 116 13.53 -2.35 -10.31
C GLY A 116 14.96 -2.27 -10.85
N ASN A 117 15.30 -1.15 -11.47
CA ASN A 117 16.66 -0.85 -11.88
C ASN A 117 17.10 0.47 -11.23
N GLU A 118 18.39 0.58 -10.87
CA GLU A 118 18.96 1.85 -10.42
C GLU A 118 19.11 2.78 -11.63
N THR A 119 18.58 3.99 -11.52
CA THR A 119 18.61 5.01 -12.58
C THR A 119 19.92 5.78 -12.57
N GLY A 120 20.69 5.68 -11.47
CA GLY A 120 22.00 6.30 -11.32
C GLY A 120 21.93 7.81 -11.08
N ASP A 121 20.88 8.28 -10.39
CA ASP A 121 20.69 9.71 -10.12
C ASP A 121 21.90 10.30 -9.37
N PRO A 122 22.55 11.35 -9.90
CA PRO A 122 23.59 12.07 -9.18
C PRO A 122 23.01 12.67 -7.89
N GLY A 123 23.34 12.02 -6.76
CA GLY A 123 22.92 12.47 -5.43
C GLY A 123 23.30 13.93 -5.14
N PRO A 124 22.63 14.56 -4.15
CA PRO A 124 22.73 16.00 -3.89
C PRO A 124 24.15 16.49 -3.56
N TYR A 125 25.06 15.57 -3.22
CA TYR A 125 26.44 15.87 -2.86
C TYR A 125 27.43 15.79 -4.02
N ILE A 126 27.01 15.56 -5.27
CA ILE A 126 27.90 15.32 -6.41
C ILE A 126 28.93 16.45 -6.65
N TYR A 127 28.59 17.70 -6.32
CA TYR A 127 29.46 18.88 -6.45
C TYR A 127 30.09 19.36 -5.14
N THR A 128 30.01 18.55 -4.07
CA THR A 128 30.55 18.91 -2.74
C THR A 128 31.77 18.08 -2.39
N LYS A 129 32.54 18.53 -1.39
CA LYS A 129 33.65 17.74 -0.80
C LYS A 129 33.19 16.42 -0.15
N TYR A 130 31.88 16.24 0.04
CA TYR A 130 31.25 15.05 0.61
C TYR A 130 30.61 14.17 -0.48
N LYS A 131 31.16 14.16 -1.70
CA LYS A 131 30.66 13.38 -2.83
C LYS A 131 30.42 11.93 -2.40
N SER A 132 29.16 11.55 -2.33
CA SER A 132 28.69 10.18 -2.16
C SER A 132 27.80 9.82 -3.34
N PRO A 133 27.90 8.58 -3.87
CA PRO A 133 26.88 8.08 -4.78
C PRO A 133 25.52 8.10 -4.06
N ASN A 134 24.45 8.40 -4.79
CA ASN A 134 23.12 8.10 -4.30
C ASN A 134 22.92 6.58 -4.43
N VAL A 135 22.58 5.91 -3.33
CA VAL A 135 22.16 4.51 -3.39
C VAL A 135 20.65 4.52 -3.46
N GLU A 136 20.12 4.30 -4.66
CA GLU A 136 18.69 4.07 -4.82
C GLU A 136 18.35 2.75 -4.13
N ILE A 137 17.34 2.77 -3.27
CA ILE A 137 16.73 1.52 -2.85
C ILE A 137 16.03 0.96 -4.09
N VAL A 138 16.40 -0.23 -4.55
CA VAL A 138 15.69 -0.90 -5.65
C VAL A 138 14.61 -1.77 -5.05
N GLY A 139 13.36 -1.42 -5.31
CA GLY A 139 12.23 -2.27 -4.94
C GLY A 139 12.27 -3.56 -5.73
N SER A 140 12.52 -4.67 -5.06
CA SER A 140 12.25 -6.01 -5.59
C SER A 140 11.14 -6.65 -4.77
N GLY A 141 10.26 -7.38 -5.43
CA GLY A 141 9.14 -8.07 -4.80
C GLY A 141 9.09 -9.49 -5.28
N THR A 142 9.26 -10.46 -4.38
CA THR A 142 8.99 -11.87 -4.69
C THR A 142 7.82 -12.33 -3.83
N SER A 143 6.85 -12.99 -4.46
CA SER A 143 5.71 -13.57 -3.74
C SER A 143 5.27 -14.87 -4.36
N ILE A 144 4.90 -15.81 -3.50
CA ILE A 144 4.26 -17.06 -3.87
C ILE A 144 2.95 -17.11 -3.11
N VAL A 145 1.84 -17.19 -3.83
CA VAL A 145 0.50 -17.34 -3.27
C VAL A 145 -0.01 -18.72 -3.62
N LEU A 146 -0.50 -19.44 -2.63
CA LEU A 146 -1.10 -20.77 -2.76
C LEU A 146 -2.54 -20.67 -2.28
N ASP A 147 -3.48 -20.75 -3.21
CA ASP A 147 -4.90 -20.77 -2.91
C ASP A 147 -5.43 -22.19 -3.09
N MET A 148 -6.06 -22.73 -2.04
CA MET A 148 -6.74 -24.02 -2.09
C MET A 148 -8.13 -23.85 -1.52
N ASN A 149 -9.15 -24.12 -2.34
CA ASN A 149 -10.52 -24.18 -1.88
C ASN A 149 -11.12 -25.54 -2.24
N THR A 150 -11.43 -26.33 -1.21
CA THR A 150 -12.20 -27.57 -1.34
C THR A 150 -13.64 -27.22 -0.98
N ASN A 151 -14.53 -27.23 -1.97
CA ASN A 151 -15.98 -27.17 -1.74
C ASN A 151 -16.43 -28.16 -0.65
#